data_AF-B0E5X3-F1
#
_entry.id   AF-B0E5X3-F1
#
_cell.length_a   1.000
_cell.length_b   1.000
_cell.length_c   1.000
_cell.angle_alpha   90.00
_cell.angle_beta   90.00
_cell.angle_gamma   90.00
#
_symmetry.space_group_name_H-M   'P 1'
#
loop_
_entity.id
_entity.type
_entity.pdbx_description
1 polymer ?
#
loop_
_entity_poly.entity_id
_entity_poly.type
_entity_poly.pdbx_seq_one_letter_code
_entity_poly.pdbx_strand_id
1 'polypeptide(L)'
;MGSGLLIQKFKKYLEQHQDDIKSIKQFKTWFNTEQCIEREEVEKVVMSLYQTILYNLSLNESPFTFEEQKLCVEYIIMEELYENIFATKEEIEIDARLIKQIILMQKIPISKYQVSQKIINDQNWNRSKDLLIEINNFKTPTEKINSINKCFRNIIYHNNITLQMSCDEILEILTYLIVQCQPPMLYSNISFIRKCCFDLTSENDYFLTQLEICVQLILQYTPGLPKKYDENVENKIINSPPISSASSQLTF
;
A
#
# COMPACT_ATOMS: atom_id res chain seq x y z
N MET A 1 -0.11 21.08 -10.19
CA MET A 1 -1.02 20.60 -11.25
C MET A 1 -1.71 19.35 -10.72
N GLY A 2 -2.99 19.11 -11.02
CA GLY A 2 -3.60 17.82 -10.69
C GLY A 2 -2.89 16.69 -11.44
N SER A 3 -2.69 15.53 -10.80
CA SER A 3 -1.97 14.38 -11.36
C SER A 3 -2.44 14.02 -12.77
N GLY A 4 -3.74 14.09 -13.04
CA GLY A 4 -4.31 13.82 -14.36
C GLY A 4 -3.82 14.74 -15.48
N LEU A 5 -3.63 16.04 -15.23
CA LEU A 5 -3.13 16.98 -16.25
C LEU A 5 -1.63 16.73 -16.54
N LEU A 6 -0.87 16.37 -15.50
CA LEU A 6 0.54 16.01 -15.64
C LEU A 6 0.70 14.78 -16.52
N ILE A 7 -0.05 13.70 -16.22
CA ILE A 7 -0.04 12.46 -16.99
C ILE A 7 -0.40 12.70 -18.45
N GLN A 8 -1.43 13.52 -18.73
CA GLN A 8 -1.82 13.85 -20.11
C GLN A 8 -0.70 14.57 -20.88
N LYS A 9 -0.04 15.54 -20.25
CA LYS A 9 1.11 16.22 -20.87
C LYS A 9 2.26 15.26 -21.12
N PHE A 10 2.52 14.36 -20.17
CA PHE A 10 3.59 13.39 -20.27
C PHE A 10 3.36 12.37 -21.40
N LYS A 11 2.14 11.84 -21.53
CA LYS A 11 1.76 10.96 -22.65
C LYS A 11 1.99 11.63 -24.01
N LYS A 12 1.58 12.90 -24.15
CA LYS A 12 1.81 13.67 -25.38
C LYS A 12 3.30 13.91 -25.67
N TYR A 13 4.11 14.10 -24.63
CA TYR A 13 5.56 14.21 -24.76
C TYR A 13 6.18 12.89 -25.25
N LEU A 14 5.77 11.75 -24.69
CA LEU A 14 6.22 10.43 -25.13
C LEU A 14 5.85 10.14 -26.59
N GLU A 15 4.69 10.59 -27.07
CA GLU A 15 4.30 10.42 -28.49
C GLU A 15 5.28 11.09 -29.46
N GLN A 16 5.96 12.15 -29.02
CA GLN A 16 6.98 12.85 -29.78
C GLN A 16 8.36 12.16 -29.72
N HIS A 17 8.54 11.21 -28.79
CA HIS A 17 9.78 10.48 -28.52
C HIS A 17 9.55 8.97 -28.73
N GLN A 18 9.47 8.55 -30.00
CA GLN A 18 8.93 7.23 -30.41
C GLN A 18 9.71 6.02 -29.86
N ASP A 19 11.00 6.16 -29.57
CA ASP A 19 11.83 5.07 -29.06
C ASP A 19 11.42 4.63 -27.64
N ASP A 20 10.90 5.55 -26.82
CA ASP A 20 10.46 5.26 -25.45
C ASP A 20 9.14 4.47 -25.43
N ILE A 21 8.21 4.84 -26.30
CA ILE A 21 6.94 4.11 -26.47
C ILE A 21 7.18 2.71 -27.03
N LYS A 22 8.22 2.54 -27.86
CA LYS A 22 8.56 1.25 -28.46
C LYS A 22 8.94 0.23 -27.40
N SER A 23 9.72 0.62 -26.39
CA SER A 23 10.09 -0.24 -25.26
C SER A 23 8.87 -0.73 -24.47
N ILE A 24 7.90 0.16 -24.21
CA ILE A 24 6.64 -0.20 -23.52
C ILE A 24 5.83 -1.20 -24.35
N LYS A 25 5.68 -0.96 -25.66
CA LYS A 25 4.91 -1.85 -26.56
C LYS A 25 5.57 -3.21 -26.74
N GLN A 26 6.90 -3.24 -26.88
CA GLN A 26 7.68 -4.47 -26.97
C GLN A 26 7.55 -5.29 -25.68
N PHE A 27 7.71 -4.62 -24.53
CA PHE A 27 7.52 -5.25 -23.23
C PHE A 27 6.12 -5.84 -23.09
N LYS A 28 5.06 -5.08 -23.40
CA LYS A 28 3.68 -5.56 -23.31
C LYS A 28 3.45 -6.79 -24.19
N THR A 29 4.03 -6.79 -25.39
CA THR A 29 3.92 -7.93 -26.31
C THR A 29 4.61 -9.16 -25.72
N TRP A 30 5.84 -9.00 -25.24
CA TRP A 30 6.60 -10.07 -24.59
C TRP A 30 5.89 -10.60 -23.33
N PHE A 31 5.44 -9.70 -22.45
CA PHE A 31 4.77 -10.02 -21.20
C PHE A 31 3.47 -10.80 -21.42
N ASN A 32 2.70 -10.48 -22.47
CA ASN A 32 1.48 -11.23 -22.80
C ASN A 32 1.76 -12.59 -23.48
N THR A 33 2.91 -12.74 -24.15
CA THR A 33 3.31 -14.03 -24.75
C THR A 33 3.90 -14.99 -23.73
N GLU A 34 4.58 -14.51 -22.70
CA GLU A 34 5.05 -15.35 -21.60
C GLU A 34 3.91 -15.63 -20.62
N GLN A 35 3.24 -16.77 -20.83
CA GLN A 35 2.05 -17.16 -20.06
C GLN A 35 2.30 -17.51 -18.59
N CYS A 36 3.55 -17.53 -18.12
CA CYS A 36 3.92 -18.02 -16.79
C CYS A 36 5.09 -17.23 -16.19
N ILE A 37 4.87 -15.95 -15.85
CA ILE A 37 5.84 -15.22 -15.02
C ILE A 37 5.49 -15.49 -13.55
N GLU A 38 6.42 -16.07 -12.80
CA GLU A 38 6.22 -16.32 -11.37
C GLU A 38 6.25 -15.01 -10.56
N ARG A 39 5.69 -15.01 -9.35
CA ARG A 39 5.50 -13.80 -8.51
C ARG A 39 6.80 -12.99 -8.30
N GLU A 40 7.92 -13.67 -8.03
CA GLU A 40 9.23 -13.04 -7.82
C GLU A 40 9.84 -12.47 -9.11
N GLU A 41 9.41 -13.00 -10.26
CA GLU A 41 9.85 -12.54 -11.56
C GLU A 41 9.06 -11.30 -11.98
N VAL A 42 7.76 -11.22 -11.66
CA VAL A 42 6.92 -10.05 -11.97
C VAL A 42 7.53 -8.76 -11.40
N GLU A 43 7.96 -8.76 -10.14
CA GLU A 43 8.60 -7.60 -9.50
C GLU A 43 9.87 -7.16 -10.24
N LYS A 44 10.78 -8.10 -10.52
CA LYS A 44 12.04 -7.82 -11.23
C LYS A 44 11.80 -7.29 -12.63
N VAL A 45 10.83 -7.88 -13.33
CA VAL A 45 10.45 -7.57 -14.70
C VAL A 45 9.82 -6.17 -14.78
N VAL A 46 8.90 -5.84 -13.86
CA VAL A 46 8.30 -4.49 -13.75
C VAL A 46 9.35 -3.44 -13.38
N MET A 47 10.25 -3.76 -12.44
CA MET A 47 11.34 -2.86 -12.07
C MET A 47 12.29 -2.61 -13.22
N SER A 48 12.65 -3.65 -13.98
CA SER A 48 13.51 -3.55 -15.15
C SER A 48 12.88 -2.65 -16.22
N LEU A 49 11.58 -2.79 -16.49
CA LEU A 49 10.86 -1.91 -17.40
C LEU A 49 10.88 -0.45 -16.92
N TYR A 50 10.57 -0.24 -15.64
CA TYR A 50 10.55 1.08 -15.00
C TYR A 50 11.90 1.79 -15.13
N GLN A 51 12.99 1.10 -14.76
CA GLN A 51 14.35 1.61 -14.87
C GLN A 51 14.77 1.87 -16.32
N THR A 52 14.40 0.98 -17.25
CA THR A 52 14.73 1.13 -18.68
C THR A 52 14.08 2.39 -19.26
N ILE A 53 12.80 2.63 -18.97
CA ILE A 53 12.10 3.82 -19.44
C ILE A 53 12.71 5.09 -18.85
N LEU A 54 12.97 5.11 -17.54
CA LEU A 54 13.61 6.27 -16.89
C LEU A 54 15.02 6.54 -17.42
N TYR A 55 15.80 5.49 -17.68
CA TYR A 55 17.12 5.62 -18.28
C TYR A 55 17.03 6.26 -19.66
N ASN A 56 16.16 5.77 -20.55
CA ASN A 56 16.02 6.34 -21.89
C ASN A 56 15.54 7.80 -21.85
N LEU A 57 14.60 8.12 -20.96
CA LEU A 57 14.15 9.50 -20.74
C LEU A 57 15.27 10.41 -20.27
N SER A 58 16.21 9.89 -19.47
CA SER A 58 17.36 10.67 -18.99
C SER A 58 18.38 11.02 -20.09
N LEU A 59 18.33 10.36 -21.25
CA LEU A 59 19.21 10.63 -22.40
C LEU A 59 18.80 11.89 -23.17
N ASN A 60 17.58 12.40 -22.94
CA ASN A 60 17.01 13.54 -23.65
C ASN A 60 16.69 14.69 -22.69
N GLU A 61 16.74 15.94 -23.17
CA GLU A 61 16.24 17.08 -22.38
C GLU A 61 14.72 16.97 -22.21
N SER A 62 14.27 16.81 -20.97
CA SER A 62 12.85 16.67 -20.62
C SER A 62 12.32 17.94 -19.95
N PRO A 63 11.10 18.39 -20.30
CA PRO A 63 10.42 19.50 -19.63
C PRO A 63 9.84 19.10 -18.26
N PHE A 64 9.90 17.82 -17.89
CA PHE A 64 9.43 17.28 -16.61
C PHE A 64 10.60 17.07 -15.66
N THR A 65 10.35 17.32 -14.37
CA THR A 65 11.29 16.97 -13.29
C THR A 65 11.41 15.45 -13.15
N PHE A 66 12.49 14.98 -12.52
CA PHE A 66 12.71 13.55 -12.31
C PHE A 66 11.58 12.87 -11.50
N GLU A 67 11.06 13.55 -10.48
CA GLU A 67 9.93 13.02 -9.69
C GLU A 67 8.62 12.97 -10.50
N GLU A 68 8.37 13.94 -11.38
CA GLU A 68 7.23 13.89 -12.30
C GLU A 68 7.36 12.75 -13.32
N GLN A 69 8.58 12.51 -13.83
CA GLN A 69 8.87 11.38 -14.72
C GLN A 69 8.60 10.06 -14.02
N LYS A 70 9.14 9.86 -12.81
CA LYS A 70 8.90 8.66 -11.98
C LYS A 70 7.41 8.37 -11.81
N LEU A 71 6.64 9.37 -11.39
CA LEU A 71 5.20 9.24 -11.20
C LEU A 71 4.46 8.90 -12.50
N CYS A 72 4.81 9.55 -13.61
CA CYS A 72 4.14 9.28 -14.89
C CYS A 72 4.51 7.93 -15.48
N VAL A 73 5.77 7.48 -15.33
CA VAL A 73 6.21 6.16 -15.78
C VAL A 73 5.53 5.07 -14.95
N GLU A 74 5.45 5.21 -13.63
CA GLU A 74 4.69 4.29 -12.78
C GLU A 74 3.23 4.20 -13.25
N TYR A 75 2.58 5.34 -13.48
CA TYR A 75 1.19 5.37 -13.95
C TYR A 75 1.01 4.63 -15.28
N ILE A 76 1.84 4.91 -16.28
CA ILE A 76 1.72 4.30 -17.61
C ILE A 76 1.94 2.78 -17.55
N ILE A 77 2.94 2.33 -16.79
CA ILE A 77 3.18 0.89 -16.61
C ILE A 77 1.97 0.23 -15.94
N MET A 78 1.44 0.82 -14.88
CA MET A 78 0.31 0.24 -14.13
C MET A 78 -1.01 0.32 -14.91
N GLU A 79 -1.22 1.34 -15.73
CA GLU A 79 -2.38 1.40 -16.63
C GLU A 79 -2.44 0.20 -17.57
N GLU A 80 -1.28 -0.31 -18.00
CA GLU A 80 -1.16 -1.43 -18.92
C GLU A 80 -1.10 -2.80 -18.25
N LEU A 81 -0.46 -2.91 -17.08
CA LEU A 81 -0.14 -4.20 -16.47
C LEU A 81 -0.93 -4.52 -15.19
N TYR A 82 -1.70 -3.56 -14.64
CA TYR A 82 -2.36 -3.74 -13.33
C TYR A 82 -3.23 -5.00 -13.28
N GLU A 83 -4.06 -5.25 -14.30
CA GLU A 83 -4.96 -6.42 -14.34
C GLU A 83 -4.19 -7.75 -14.41
N ASN A 84 -2.93 -7.74 -14.86
CA ASN A 84 -2.09 -8.94 -14.91
C ASN A 84 -1.33 -9.17 -13.59
N ILE A 85 -1.02 -8.11 -12.86
CA ILE A 85 -0.17 -8.15 -11.65
C ILE A 85 -1.01 -8.20 -10.36
N PHE A 86 -2.19 -7.57 -10.38
CA PHE A 86 -3.12 -7.46 -9.26
C PHE A 86 -4.37 -8.32 -9.53
N ALA A 87 -4.58 -9.46 -8.89
CA ALA A 87 -3.79 -10.14 -7.86
C ALA A 87 -3.65 -11.64 -8.18
N THR A 88 -2.72 -12.35 -7.52
CA THR A 88 -2.56 -13.80 -7.75
C THR A 88 -3.73 -14.60 -7.16
N LYS A 89 -3.90 -15.84 -7.61
CA LYS A 89 -4.95 -16.73 -7.08
C LYS A 89 -4.80 -16.98 -5.58
N GLU A 90 -3.58 -17.19 -5.11
CA GLU A 90 -3.27 -17.39 -3.69
C GLU A 90 -3.59 -16.13 -2.86
N GLU A 91 -3.26 -14.95 -3.39
CA GLU A 91 -3.57 -13.67 -2.73
C GLU A 91 -5.09 -13.47 -2.60
N ILE A 92 -5.87 -13.81 -3.63
CA ILE A 92 -7.35 -13.79 -3.62
C ILE A 92 -7.91 -14.76 -2.57
N GLU A 93 -7.36 -15.97 -2.45
CA GLU A 93 -7.78 -16.94 -1.43
C GLU A 93 -7.52 -16.43 -0.01
N ILE A 94 -6.38 -15.77 0.21
CA ILE A 94 -6.05 -15.14 1.50
C ILE A 94 -7.02 -14.01 1.81
N ASP A 95 -7.35 -13.15 0.84
CA ASP A 95 -8.34 -12.09 1.00
C ASP A 95 -9.73 -12.64 1.34
N ALA A 96 -10.16 -13.71 0.69
CA ALA A 96 -11.43 -14.38 1.00
C ALA A 96 -11.45 -14.92 2.44
N ARG A 97 -10.32 -15.47 2.93
CA ARG A 97 -10.17 -15.90 4.32
C ARG A 97 -10.15 -14.73 5.29
N LEU A 98 -9.48 -13.63 4.92
CA LEU A 98 -9.41 -12.41 5.73
C LEU A 98 -10.80 -11.83 5.97
N ILE A 99 -11.63 -11.70 4.92
CA ILE A 99 -13.01 -11.20 5.07
C ILE A 99 -13.85 -12.10 5.99
N LYS A 100 -13.72 -13.43 5.87
CA LYS A 100 -14.42 -14.36 6.77
C LYS A 100 -14.03 -14.12 8.24
N GLN A 101 -12.76 -13.90 8.51
CA GLN A 101 -12.29 -13.61 9.87
C GLN A 101 -12.74 -12.24 10.37
N ILE A 102 -12.72 -11.22 9.52
CA ILE A 102 -13.26 -9.90 9.85
C ILE A 102 -14.73 -10.00 10.28
N ILE A 103 -15.56 -10.73 9.53
CA ILE A 103 -16.98 -10.92 9.86
C ILE A 103 -17.17 -11.62 11.23
N LEU A 104 -16.29 -12.56 11.58
CA LEU A 104 -16.32 -13.19 12.91
C LEU A 104 -15.95 -12.18 14.01
N MET A 105 -14.91 -11.38 13.77
CA MET A 105 -14.43 -10.38 14.72
C MET A 105 -15.42 -9.22 14.92
N GLN A 106 -16.25 -8.89 13.94
CA GLN A 106 -17.29 -7.85 14.08
C GLN A 106 -18.31 -8.14 15.19
N LYS A 107 -18.47 -9.41 15.58
CA LYS A 107 -19.36 -9.82 16.67
C LYS A 107 -18.75 -9.52 18.04
N ILE A 108 -17.46 -9.19 18.11
CA ILE A 108 -16.76 -8.89 19.34
C ILE A 108 -17.15 -7.48 19.80
N PRO A 109 -17.61 -7.30 21.06
CA PRO A 109 -17.88 -5.99 21.61
C PRO A 109 -16.63 -5.11 21.63
N ILE A 110 -16.79 -3.82 21.33
CA ILE A 110 -15.71 -2.82 21.38
C ILE A 110 -14.90 -2.84 22.69
N SER A 111 -15.53 -3.16 23.82
CA SER A 111 -14.91 -3.24 25.15
C SER A 111 -13.85 -4.33 25.29
N LYS A 112 -13.76 -5.24 24.31
CA LYS A 112 -12.70 -6.26 24.22
C LYS A 112 -11.47 -5.78 23.44
N TYR A 113 -11.56 -4.61 22.81
CA TYR A 113 -10.42 -3.93 22.18
C TYR A 113 -9.93 -2.82 23.12
N GLN A 114 -8.62 -2.61 23.21
CA GLN A 114 -8.02 -1.50 23.95
C GLN A 114 -8.03 -0.22 23.09
N VAL A 115 -9.20 0.13 22.54
CA VAL A 115 -9.38 1.32 21.69
C VAL A 115 -10.10 2.41 22.47
N SER A 116 -9.49 3.60 22.54
CA SER A 116 -10.11 4.76 23.18
C SER A 116 -11.33 5.26 22.40
N GLN A 117 -12.45 5.49 23.09
CA GLN A 117 -13.66 6.07 22.49
C GLN A 117 -13.40 7.47 21.89
N LYS A 118 -12.40 8.20 22.39
CA LYS A 118 -12.00 9.50 21.83
C LYS A 118 -11.51 9.38 20.38
N ILE A 119 -10.78 8.30 20.07
CA ILE A 119 -10.27 8.03 18.72
C ILE A 119 -11.43 7.70 17.78
N ILE A 120 -12.36 6.86 18.24
CA ILE A 120 -13.49 6.41 17.41
C ILE A 120 -14.48 7.53 17.12
N ASN A 121 -14.67 8.43 18.09
CA ASN A 121 -15.58 9.58 17.93
C ASN A 121 -14.94 10.75 17.15
N ASP A 122 -13.64 10.67 16.84
CA ASP A 122 -12.97 11.70 16.04
C ASP A 122 -13.48 11.66 14.59
N GLN A 123 -13.72 12.83 13.99
CA GLN A 123 -14.14 12.95 12.60
C GLN A 123 -13.19 12.23 11.63
N ASN A 124 -11.89 12.19 11.96
CA ASN A 124 -10.87 11.53 11.16
C ASN A 124 -11.00 10.01 11.17
N TRP A 125 -11.68 9.42 12.16
CA TRP A 125 -11.95 7.98 12.17
C TRP A 125 -12.73 7.55 10.94
N ASN A 126 -13.83 8.27 10.62
CA ASN A 126 -14.62 7.98 9.44
C ASN A 126 -13.82 8.22 8.16
N ARG A 127 -13.07 9.32 8.10
CA ARG A 127 -12.21 9.60 6.95
C ARG A 127 -11.15 8.52 6.73
N SER A 128 -10.55 7.98 7.79
CA SER A 128 -9.57 6.89 7.72
C SER A 128 -10.18 5.58 7.24
N LYS A 129 -11.42 5.27 7.65
CA LYS A 129 -12.16 4.13 7.09
C LYS A 129 -12.34 4.28 5.58
N ASP A 130 -12.76 5.46 5.13
CA ASP A 130 -12.97 5.73 3.70
C ASP A 130 -11.66 5.58 2.91
N LEU A 131 -10.55 6.12 3.41
CA LEU A 131 -9.24 6.00 2.77
C LEU A 131 -8.78 4.55 2.57
N LEU A 132 -9.03 3.67 3.56
CA LEU A 132 -8.71 2.24 3.42
C LEU A 132 -9.66 1.51 2.47
N ILE A 133 -10.92 1.91 2.39
CA ILE A 133 -11.88 1.34 1.43
C ILE A 133 -11.51 1.78 0.00
N GLU A 134 -11.15 3.06 -0.17
CA GLU A 134 -10.77 3.69 -1.43
C GLU A 134 -9.48 3.13 -2.03
N ILE A 135 -8.70 2.30 -1.31
CA ILE A 135 -7.44 1.74 -1.81
C ILE A 135 -7.60 0.97 -3.13
N ASN A 136 -8.76 0.34 -3.35
CA ASN A 136 -9.08 -0.37 -4.59
C ASN A 136 -9.40 0.55 -5.77
N ASN A 137 -9.63 1.84 -5.55
CA ASN A 137 -9.88 2.80 -6.61
C ASN A 137 -8.59 3.22 -7.33
N PHE A 138 -7.44 2.95 -6.72
CA PHE A 138 -6.13 3.30 -7.26
C PHE A 138 -5.48 2.10 -7.94
N LYS A 139 -4.79 2.32 -9.06
CA LYS A 139 -4.04 1.28 -9.77
C LYS A 139 -2.53 1.37 -9.54
N THR A 140 -2.02 2.55 -9.16
CA THR A 140 -0.59 2.71 -8.94
C THR A 140 -0.20 2.41 -7.48
N PRO A 141 0.98 1.80 -7.24
CA PRO A 141 1.45 1.54 -5.89
C PRO A 141 1.64 2.84 -5.09
N THR A 142 2.11 3.93 -5.71
CA THR A 142 2.25 5.24 -5.06
C THR A 142 0.90 5.79 -4.58
N GLU A 143 -0.15 5.69 -5.38
CA GLU A 143 -1.48 6.15 -4.96
C GLU A 143 -2.04 5.31 -3.80
N LYS A 144 -1.88 3.98 -3.85
CA LYS A 144 -2.32 3.08 -2.78
C LYS A 144 -1.59 3.33 -1.46
N ILE A 145 -0.26 3.46 -1.47
CA ILE A 145 0.51 3.74 -0.24
C ILE A 145 0.20 5.13 0.31
N ASN A 146 -0.04 6.13 -0.54
CA ASN A 146 -0.46 7.46 -0.10
C ASN A 146 -1.83 7.43 0.60
N SER A 147 -2.75 6.57 0.17
CA SER A 147 -4.02 6.37 0.87
C SER A 147 -3.82 5.79 2.27
N ILE A 148 -2.95 4.77 2.39
CA ILE A 148 -2.57 4.16 3.67
C ILE A 148 -1.89 5.19 4.58
N ASN A 149 -0.92 5.95 4.06
CA ASN A 149 -0.21 6.98 4.81
C ASN A 149 -1.21 8.00 5.39
N LYS A 150 -2.11 8.54 4.57
CA LYS A 150 -3.15 9.48 5.02
C LYS A 150 -4.06 8.85 6.08
N CYS A 151 -4.47 7.60 5.91
CA CYS A 151 -5.29 6.88 6.87
C CYS A 151 -4.60 6.78 8.24
N PHE A 152 -3.33 6.37 8.23
CA PHE A 152 -2.54 6.17 9.43
C PHE A 152 -2.22 7.50 10.10
N ARG A 153 -1.83 8.53 9.35
CA ARG A 153 -1.58 9.86 9.91
C ARG A 153 -2.80 10.46 10.60
N ASN A 154 -3.98 10.27 10.01
CA ASN A 154 -5.27 10.70 10.58
C ASN A 154 -5.59 10.05 11.94
N ILE A 155 -5.09 8.84 12.18
CA ILE A 155 -5.33 8.10 13.44
C ILE A 155 -4.19 8.34 14.43
N ILE A 156 -2.95 8.26 13.94
CA ILE A 156 -1.76 8.30 14.76
C ILE A 156 -1.43 9.73 15.13
N TYR A 157 -1.22 10.63 14.17
CA TYR A 157 -0.68 11.96 14.50
C TYR A 157 -1.74 13.00 14.84
N HIS A 158 -3.03 12.68 14.70
CA HIS A 158 -4.08 13.64 15.06
C HIS A 158 -4.16 13.84 16.58
N ASN A 159 -4.22 15.11 17.00
CA ASN A 159 -4.36 15.55 18.40
C ASN A 159 -3.25 15.12 19.38
N ASN A 160 -2.06 14.72 18.90
CA ASN A 160 -0.97 14.20 19.74
C ASN A 160 -1.37 13.00 20.62
N ILE A 161 -2.50 12.35 20.33
CA ILE A 161 -3.09 11.30 21.17
C ILE A 161 -2.15 10.08 21.25
N THR A 162 -1.34 9.84 20.21
CA THR A 162 -0.44 8.69 20.13
C THR A 162 0.99 8.92 20.59
N LEU A 163 1.39 10.15 20.93
CA LEU A 163 2.74 10.39 21.50
C LEU A 163 2.94 9.65 22.83
N GLN A 164 1.87 9.13 23.42
CA GLN A 164 1.85 8.35 24.65
C GLN A 164 1.43 6.89 24.43
N MET A 165 1.15 6.47 23.19
CA MET A 165 0.67 5.12 22.88
C MET A 165 1.83 4.16 22.59
N SER A 166 1.71 2.96 23.13
CA SER A 166 2.56 1.81 22.81
C SER A 166 2.27 1.26 21.40
N CYS A 167 3.23 0.49 20.87
CA CYS A 167 3.04 -0.21 19.59
C CYS A 167 1.83 -1.15 19.62
N ASP A 168 1.59 -1.81 20.76
CA ASP A 168 0.44 -2.72 20.93
C ASP A 168 -0.89 -1.97 20.87
N GLU A 169 -1.01 -0.81 21.52
CA GLU A 169 -2.23 0.01 21.45
C GLU A 169 -2.51 0.47 20.01
N ILE A 170 -1.48 0.90 19.29
CA ILE A 170 -1.63 1.31 17.89
C ILE A 170 -2.06 0.13 17.02
N LEU A 171 -1.46 -1.02 17.23
CA LEU A 171 -1.82 -2.23 16.50
C LEU A 171 -3.26 -2.66 16.78
N GLU A 172 -3.74 -2.52 18.01
CA GLU A 172 -5.14 -2.78 18.35
C GLU A 172 -6.10 -1.78 17.71
N ILE A 173 -5.74 -0.49 17.67
CA ILE A 173 -6.53 0.56 16.99
C ILE A 173 -6.65 0.27 15.49
N LEU A 174 -5.53 -0.07 14.83
CA LEU A 174 -5.49 -0.39 13.41
C LEU A 174 -6.22 -1.69 13.08
N THR A 175 -6.08 -2.71 13.92
CA THR A 175 -6.83 -3.97 13.78
C THR A 175 -8.34 -3.70 13.89
N TYR A 176 -8.76 -2.90 14.88
CA TYR A 176 -10.15 -2.52 15.04
C TYR A 176 -10.68 -1.72 13.84
N LEU A 177 -9.88 -0.78 13.31
CA LEU A 177 -10.21 -0.02 12.11
C LEU A 177 -10.50 -0.94 10.92
N ILE A 178 -9.61 -1.89 10.63
CA ILE A 178 -9.76 -2.86 9.53
C ILE A 178 -11.03 -3.69 9.70
N VAL A 179 -11.31 -4.16 10.93
CA VAL A 179 -12.53 -4.92 11.23
C VAL A 179 -13.79 -4.10 10.97
N GLN A 180 -13.75 -2.79 11.27
CA GLN A 180 -14.88 -1.89 11.08
C GLN A 180 -15.10 -1.50 9.61
N CYS A 181 -14.03 -1.23 8.84
CA CYS A 181 -14.18 -0.77 7.45
C CYS A 181 -14.23 -1.88 6.40
N GLN A 182 -13.78 -3.10 6.71
CA GLN A 182 -13.78 -4.25 5.78
C GLN A 182 -13.14 -3.90 4.43
N PRO A 183 -11.88 -3.44 4.41
CA PRO A 183 -11.25 -2.96 3.20
C PRO A 183 -11.18 -4.09 2.16
N PRO A 184 -11.67 -3.88 0.94
CA PRO A 184 -11.71 -4.92 -0.08
C PRO A 184 -10.28 -5.27 -0.53
N MET A 185 -10.00 -6.57 -0.73
CA MET A 185 -8.72 -7.06 -1.25
C MET A 185 -7.49 -6.55 -0.47
N LEU A 186 -7.59 -6.33 0.85
CA LEU A 186 -6.54 -5.67 1.64
C LEU A 186 -5.19 -6.41 1.57
N TYR A 187 -5.19 -7.74 1.64
CA TYR A 187 -3.95 -8.52 1.55
C TYR A 187 -3.30 -8.34 0.17
N SER A 188 -4.08 -8.45 -0.90
CA SER A 188 -3.59 -8.21 -2.27
C SER A 188 -3.05 -6.80 -2.44
N ASN A 189 -3.69 -5.77 -1.87
CA ASN A 189 -3.20 -4.39 -1.93
C ASN A 189 -1.85 -4.22 -1.25
N ILE A 190 -1.71 -4.73 -0.03
CA ILE A 190 -0.45 -4.66 0.72
C ILE A 190 0.63 -5.39 -0.08
N SER A 191 0.34 -6.60 -0.56
CA SER A 191 1.30 -7.37 -1.34
C SER A 191 1.68 -6.67 -2.65
N PHE A 192 0.73 -6.03 -3.33
CA PHE A 192 0.99 -5.30 -4.57
C PHE A 192 1.90 -4.10 -4.34
N ILE A 193 1.67 -3.33 -3.26
CA ILE A 193 2.55 -2.22 -2.90
C ILE A 193 3.96 -2.73 -2.63
N ARG A 194 4.10 -3.85 -1.90
CA ARG A 194 5.41 -4.48 -1.66
C ARG A 194 6.13 -4.88 -2.95
N LYS A 195 5.42 -5.45 -3.92
CA LYS A 195 5.97 -5.92 -5.20
C LYS A 195 6.31 -4.79 -6.17
N CYS A 196 5.60 -3.65 -6.10
CA CYS A 196 5.63 -2.66 -7.18
C CYS A 196 6.00 -1.25 -6.73
N CYS A 197 6.12 -0.97 -5.43
CA CYS A 197 6.57 0.32 -4.92
C CYS A 197 8.08 0.28 -4.63
N PHE A 198 8.86 0.88 -5.51
CA PHE A 198 10.32 0.79 -5.44
C PHE A 198 10.98 1.82 -4.51
N ASP A 199 10.26 2.89 -4.16
CA ASP A 199 10.76 4.00 -3.35
C ASP A 199 9.89 4.24 -2.10
N LEU A 200 9.76 3.21 -1.25
CA LEU A 200 9.06 3.36 0.02
C LEU A 200 9.90 4.19 1.00
N THR A 201 9.32 5.26 1.53
CA THR A 201 9.90 5.98 2.68
C THR A 201 9.87 5.08 3.91
N SER A 202 10.77 5.34 4.88
CA SER A 202 10.79 4.59 6.15
C SER A 202 9.45 4.61 6.88
N GLU A 203 8.72 5.73 6.82
CA GLU A 203 7.38 5.84 7.37
C GLU A 203 6.35 4.98 6.63
N ASN A 204 6.36 5.00 5.30
CA ASN A 204 5.46 4.18 4.49
C ASN A 204 5.72 2.68 4.68
N ASP A 205 6.99 2.29 4.76
CA ASP A 205 7.41 0.93 5.06
C ASP A 205 6.94 0.48 6.44
N TYR A 206 7.06 1.35 7.45
CA TYR A 206 6.52 1.10 8.78
C TYR A 206 4.99 0.90 8.75
N PHE A 207 4.22 1.78 8.09
CA PHE A 207 2.76 1.63 8.00
C PHE A 207 2.32 0.37 7.27
N LEU A 208 3.01 -0.02 6.19
CA LEU A 208 2.76 -1.30 5.53
C LEU A 208 3.03 -2.48 6.45
N THR A 209 4.13 -2.44 7.21
CA THR A 209 4.47 -3.49 8.17
C THR A 209 3.40 -3.62 9.26
N GLN A 210 2.88 -2.50 9.77
CA GLN A 210 1.78 -2.51 10.74
C GLN A 210 0.50 -3.11 10.15
N LEU A 211 0.15 -2.79 8.89
CA LEU A 211 -0.99 -3.41 8.20
C LEU A 211 -0.80 -4.92 8.00
N GLU A 212 0.39 -5.37 7.60
CA GLU A 212 0.70 -6.80 7.47
C GLU A 212 0.49 -7.53 8.79
N ILE A 213 0.99 -6.96 9.90
CA ILE A 213 0.81 -7.52 11.23
C ILE A 213 -0.67 -7.59 11.58
N CYS A 214 -1.45 -6.52 11.35
CA CYS A 214 -2.90 -6.53 11.58
C CYS A 214 -3.60 -7.63 10.79
N VAL A 215 -3.25 -7.79 9.51
CA VAL A 215 -3.81 -8.84 8.65
C VAL A 215 -3.48 -10.23 9.20
N GLN A 216 -2.25 -10.48 9.65
CA GLN A 216 -1.89 -11.75 10.27
C GLN A 216 -2.67 -12.01 11.56
N LEU A 217 -2.83 -11.00 12.41
CA LEU A 217 -3.63 -11.12 13.65
C LEU A 217 -5.09 -11.48 13.37
N ILE A 218 -5.68 -10.87 12.36
CA ILE A 218 -7.06 -11.18 11.96
C ILE A 218 -7.13 -12.59 11.39
N LEU A 219 -6.18 -13.00 10.54
CA LEU A 219 -6.16 -14.34 9.96
C LEU A 219 -5.99 -15.45 11.00
N GLN A 220 -5.22 -15.19 12.05
CA GLN A 220 -4.96 -16.11 13.16
C GLN A 220 -6.05 -16.05 14.25
N TYR A 221 -6.99 -15.11 14.16
CA TYR A 221 -8.06 -14.97 15.14
C TYR A 221 -8.85 -16.28 15.28
N THR A 222 -8.93 -16.77 16.52
CA THR A 222 -9.75 -17.92 16.88
C THR A 222 -10.63 -17.55 18.07
N PRO A 223 -11.97 -17.64 17.95
CA PRO A 223 -12.88 -17.32 19.04
C PRO A 223 -12.56 -18.10 20.32
N GLY A 224 -12.44 -17.41 21.45
CA GLY A 224 -12.23 -18.02 22.76
C GLY A 224 -10.79 -18.41 23.09
N LEU A 225 -9.83 -18.24 22.16
CA LEU A 225 -8.41 -18.40 22.44
C LEU A 225 -7.75 -17.02 22.67
N PRO A 226 -6.75 -16.92 23.58
CA PRO A 226 -5.96 -15.71 23.71
C PRO A 226 -5.21 -15.42 22.40
N LYS A 227 -4.98 -14.13 22.10
CA LYS A 227 -4.13 -13.70 20.98
C LYS A 227 -2.77 -14.39 21.14
N LYS A 228 -2.44 -15.29 20.21
CA LYS A 228 -1.09 -15.84 20.07
C LYS A 228 -0.43 -15.08 18.93
N TYR A 229 0.68 -14.42 19.21
CA TYR A 229 1.54 -13.90 18.17
C TYR A 229 2.39 -15.07 17.67
N ASP A 230 2.44 -15.27 16.36
CA ASP A 230 3.45 -16.14 15.74
C ASP A 230 4.83 -15.50 15.94
N GLU A 231 5.88 -16.31 16.13
CA GLU A 231 7.28 -15.83 16.25
C GLU A 231 7.65 -14.88 15.10
N ASN A 232 7.13 -15.13 13.90
CA ASN A 232 7.34 -14.25 12.73
C ASN A 232 6.71 -12.86 12.90
N VAL A 233 5.56 -12.79 13.58
CA VAL A 233 4.87 -11.53 13.87
C VAL A 233 5.59 -10.78 14.99
N GLU A 234 6.00 -11.46 16.06
CA GLU A 234 6.78 -10.86 17.13
C GLU A 234 8.10 -10.27 16.60
N ASN A 235 8.81 -11.02 15.75
CA ASN A 235 10.04 -10.54 15.12
C ASN A 235 9.80 -9.30 14.24
N LYS A 236 8.69 -9.22 13.51
CA LYS A 236 8.33 -8.00 12.74
C LYS A 236 8.00 -6.82 13.63
N ILE A 237 7.31 -7.04 14.75
CA ILE A 237 6.99 -5.98 15.73
C ILE A 237 8.26 -5.42 16.35
N ILE A 238 9.16 -6.29 16.82
CA ILE A 238 10.41 -5.91 17.49
C ILE A 238 11.35 -5.14 16.54
N ASN A 239 11.40 -5.53 15.27
CA ASN A 239 12.29 -4.92 14.28
C ASN A 239 11.70 -3.69 13.57
N SER A 240 10.43 -3.34 13.84
CA SER A 240 9.81 -2.14 13.27
C SER A 240 10.38 -0.87 13.94
N PRO A 241 10.72 0.18 13.17
CA PRO A 241 11.28 1.40 13.75
C PRO A 241 10.28 2.08 14.71
N PRO A 242 10.75 2.66 15.84
CA PRO A 242 9.88 3.33 16.79
C PRO A 242 9.29 4.62 16.19
N ILE A 243 8.04 4.94 16.54
CA ILE A 243 7.29 6.09 16.01
C ILE A 243 7.99 7.43 16.25
N SER A 244 8.81 7.52 17.31
CA SER A 244 9.63 8.70 17.61
C SER A 244 10.72 8.97 16.56
N SER A 245 11.17 7.95 15.82
CA SER A 245 12.18 8.07 14.76
C SER A 245 11.60 8.54 13.41
N ALA A 246 10.30 8.33 13.16
CA ALA A 246 9.60 8.86 11.99
C ALA A 246 9.24 10.34 12.16
N SER A 247 9.01 10.77 13.40
CA SER A 247 8.61 12.15 13.73
C SER A 247 9.77 13.15 13.66
N SER A 248 11.02 12.70 13.85
CA SER A 248 12.22 13.55 13.83
C SER A 248 12.65 14.01 12.42
N GLN A 249 11.92 13.63 11.36
CA GLN A 249 12.14 14.12 9.99
C GLN A 249 11.16 15.24 9.57
N LEU A 250 10.26 15.66 10.46
CA LEU A 250 9.39 16.82 10.24
C LEU A 250 9.99 18.07 10.91
N THR A 251 11.10 18.57 10.35
CA THR A 251 11.45 19.99 10.50
C THR A 251 10.91 20.73 9.29
N PHE A 252 10.09 21.74 9.56
CA PHE A 252 9.42 22.66 8.62
C PHE A 252 10.38 23.29 7.59
#